data_AF-A0A366KTG0-F1
#
_entry.id   AF-A0A366KTG0-F1
#
_cell.length_a   1.000
_cell.length_b   1.000
_cell.length_c   1.000
_cell.angle_alpha   90.00
_cell.angle_beta   90.00
_cell.angle_gamma   90.00
#
_symmetry.space_group_name_H-M   'P 1'
#
loop_
_entity.id
_entity.type
_entity.pdbx_description
1 polymer ?
#
loop_
_entity_poly.entity_id
_entity_poly.type
_entity_poly.pdbx_seq_one_letter_code
_entity_poly.pdbx_strand_id
1 'polypeptide(L)'
;MYRRDLITAEIQKLAQVLARIMGLKLEGKLAEASLIFDETMQNGFQLPKEILESEDITDFEKWLNEDDLPPEKLDSLSEFLYYELGISEERNKLIAPKLNLVYQYLSDQHKIVHLVNLHRQKTIQQYLR
;
A
#
# COMPACT_ATOMS: atom_id res chain seq x y z
N MET A 1 -14.04 -13.61 -19.10
CA MET A 1 -13.08 -14.63 -18.62
C MET A 1 -11.69 -14.01 -18.54
N TYR A 2 -11.02 -13.75 -19.66
CA TYR A 2 -9.65 -13.20 -19.73
C TYR A 2 -9.28 -12.05 -18.77
N ARG A 3 -10.05 -10.95 -18.68
CA ARG A 3 -9.66 -9.80 -17.84
C ARG A 3 -9.67 -10.10 -16.34
N ARG A 4 -10.62 -10.91 -15.86
CA ARG A 4 -10.71 -11.27 -14.44
C ARG A 4 -9.59 -12.23 -14.04
N ASP A 5 -9.30 -13.21 -14.90
CA ASP A 5 -8.25 -14.19 -14.64
C ASP A 5 -6.86 -13.52 -14.58
N LEU A 6 -6.63 -12.50 -15.42
CA LEU A 6 -5.40 -11.70 -15.40
C LEU A 6 -5.24 -10.89 -14.11
N ILE A 7 -6.31 -10.19 -13.66
CA ILE A 7 -6.28 -9.44 -12.40
C ILE A 7 -6.03 -10.41 -11.24
N THR A 8 -6.74 -11.54 -11.18
CA THR A 8 -6.53 -12.54 -10.11
C THR A 8 -5.09 -13.05 -10.07
N ALA A 9 -4.49 -13.34 -11.22
CA ALA A 9 -3.09 -13.78 -11.28
C ALA A 9 -2.12 -12.68 -10.79
N GLU A 10 -2.40 -11.42 -11.11
CA GLU A 10 -1.62 -10.28 -10.64
C GLU A 10 -1.72 -10.11 -9.12
N ILE A 11 -2.93 -10.17 -8.55
CA ILE A 11 -3.14 -10.10 -7.09
C ILE A 11 -2.44 -11.27 -6.38
N GLN A 12 -2.50 -12.48 -6.93
CA GLN A 12 -1.79 -13.64 -6.38
C GLN A 12 -0.27 -13.42 -6.38
N LYS A 13 0.27 -12.83 -7.46
CA LYS A 13 1.70 -12.49 -7.53
C LYS A 13 2.07 -11.43 -6.49
N LEU A 14 1.26 -10.39 -6.33
CA LEU A 14 1.47 -9.36 -5.30
C LEU A 14 1.45 -9.97 -3.88
N ALA A 15 0.51 -10.87 -3.59
CA ALA A 15 0.44 -11.57 -2.31
C ALA A 15 1.70 -12.42 -2.03
N GLN A 16 2.22 -13.13 -3.05
CA GLN A 16 3.46 -13.90 -2.91
C GLN A 16 4.67 -13.00 -2.66
N VAL A 17 4.74 -11.85 -3.34
CA VAL A 17 5.81 -10.85 -3.12
C VAL A 17 5.73 -10.29 -1.71
N LEU A 18 4.54 -9.93 -1.22
CA LEU A 18 4.36 -9.45 0.14
C LEU A 18 4.80 -10.49 1.17
N ALA A 19 4.40 -11.75 1.00
CA ALA A 19 4.83 -12.85 1.87
C ALA A 19 6.35 -13.01 1.90
N ARG A 20 7.03 -12.84 0.75
CA ARG A 20 8.49 -12.85 0.67
C ARG A 20 9.11 -11.67 1.44
N ILE A 21 8.59 -10.46 1.27
CA ILE A 21 9.06 -9.27 2.01
C ILE A 21 8.93 -9.50 3.51
N MET A 22 7.78 -10.02 3.96
CA MET A 22 7.54 -10.33 5.37
C MET A 22 8.53 -11.37 5.90
N GLY A 23 8.80 -12.44 5.14
CA GLY A 23 9.80 -13.45 5.49
C GLY A 23 11.20 -12.85 5.65
N LEU A 24 11.63 -12.01 4.71
CA LEU A 24 12.92 -11.31 4.78
C LEU A 24 13.02 -10.38 6.00
N LYS A 25 11.94 -9.67 6.34
CA LYS A 25 11.88 -8.83 7.56
C LYS A 25 12.07 -9.67 8.82
N LEU A 26 11.44 -10.84 8.90
CA LEU A 26 11.60 -11.78 10.03
C LEU A 26 13.03 -12.35 10.12
N GLU A 27 13.69 -12.56 8.98
CA GLU A 27 15.10 -12.99 8.91
C GLU A 27 16.10 -11.85 9.19
N GLY A 28 15.64 -10.62 9.42
CA GLY A 28 16.49 -9.45 9.63
C GLY A 28 17.13 -8.89 8.35
N LYS A 29 16.74 -9.38 7.17
CA LYS A 29 17.25 -8.95 5.85
C LYS A 29 16.52 -7.70 5.35
N LEU A 30 16.59 -6.62 6.14
CA LEU A 30 15.81 -5.41 5.91
C LEU A 30 16.15 -4.70 4.59
N ALA A 31 17.42 -4.70 4.18
CA ALA A 31 17.83 -4.07 2.92
C ALA A 31 17.26 -4.79 1.69
N GLU A 32 17.24 -6.13 1.70
CA GLU A 32 16.64 -6.91 0.61
C GLU A 32 15.11 -6.73 0.58
N ALA A 33 14.48 -6.74 1.76
CA ALA A 33 13.04 -6.47 1.88
C ALA A 33 12.67 -5.08 1.33
N SER A 34 13.46 -4.05 1.64
CA SER A 34 13.26 -2.68 1.16
C SER A 34 13.43 -2.57 -0.35
N LEU A 35 14.43 -3.26 -0.92
CA LEU A 35 14.66 -3.24 -2.36
C LEU A 35 13.48 -3.87 -3.12
N ILE A 36 13.00 -5.02 -2.67
CA ILE A 36 11.84 -5.68 -3.27
C ILE A 36 10.58 -4.82 -3.10
N PHE A 37 10.43 -4.15 -1.96
CA PHE A 37 9.32 -3.22 -1.73
C PHE A 37 9.34 -2.08 -2.75
N ASP A 38 10.47 -1.38 -2.90
CA ASP A 38 10.63 -0.26 -3.83
C ASP A 38 10.35 -0.69 -5.28
N GLU A 39 10.91 -1.83 -5.69
CA GLU A 39 10.65 -2.41 -7.01
C GLU A 39 9.17 -2.74 -7.23
N THR A 40 8.47 -3.17 -6.17
CA THR A 40 7.04 -3.51 -6.23
C THR A 40 6.17 -2.27 -6.31
N MET A 41 6.51 -1.20 -5.58
CA MET A 41 5.81 0.08 -5.69
C MET A 41 5.90 0.63 -7.11
N GLN A 42 7.12 0.65 -7.66
CA GLN A 42 7.35 1.19 -8.99
C GLN A 42 6.74 0.31 -10.10
N ASN A 43 7.02 -0.99 -10.12
CA ASN A 43 6.62 -1.85 -11.25
C ASN A 43 5.24 -2.48 -11.07
N GLY A 44 4.91 -2.84 -9.82
CA GLY A 44 3.64 -3.47 -9.47
C GLY A 44 2.52 -2.45 -9.45
N PHE A 45 2.71 -1.31 -8.79
CA PHE A 45 1.67 -0.31 -8.61
C PHE A 45 1.82 0.93 -9.48
N GLN A 46 2.90 1.06 -10.27
CA GLN A 46 3.18 2.30 -11.01
C GLN A 46 3.24 3.53 -10.09
N LEU A 47 3.66 3.31 -8.84
CA LEU A 47 3.83 4.34 -7.82
C LEU A 47 5.32 4.70 -7.73
N PRO A 48 5.74 5.87 -8.25
CA PRO A 48 7.11 6.32 -8.15
C PRO A 48 7.52 6.52 -6.69
N LYS A 49 8.80 6.21 -6.41
CA LYS A 49 9.36 6.35 -5.06
C LYS A 49 9.27 7.79 -4.56
N GLU A 50 9.46 8.75 -5.45
CA GLU A 50 9.41 10.18 -5.16
C GLU A 50 8.02 10.61 -4.66
N ILE A 51 6.95 10.02 -5.20
CA ILE A 51 5.58 10.30 -4.76
C ILE A 51 5.30 9.61 -3.41
N LEU A 52 5.77 8.37 -3.24
CA LEU A 52 5.61 7.65 -1.98
C LEU A 52 6.39 8.29 -0.81
N GLU A 53 7.58 8.80 -1.08
CA GLU A 53 8.47 9.43 -0.09
C GLU A 53 8.25 10.94 0.07
N SER A 54 7.44 11.56 -0.79
CA SER A 54 7.09 12.98 -0.66
C SER A 54 6.42 13.27 0.69
N GLU A 55 6.85 14.36 1.34
CA GLU A 55 6.15 14.93 2.49
C GLU A 55 4.84 15.63 2.07
N ASP A 56 4.76 16.10 0.83
CA ASP A 56 3.52 16.66 0.28
C ASP A 56 2.58 15.54 -0.13
N ILE A 57 1.54 15.34 0.68
CA ILE A 57 0.50 14.34 0.44
C ILE A 57 -0.29 14.61 -0.84
N THR A 58 -0.31 15.85 -1.32
CA THR A 58 -1.10 16.27 -2.49
C THR A 58 -0.65 15.53 -3.76
N ASP A 59 0.64 15.23 -3.89
CA ASP A 59 1.16 14.49 -5.05
C ASP A 59 0.70 13.03 -5.04
N PHE A 60 0.61 12.42 -3.85
CA PHE A 60 0.05 11.08 -3.69
C PHE A 60 -1.47 11.07 -3.96
N GLU A 61 -2.18 12.10 -3.50
CA GLU A 61 -3.61 12.24 -3.77
C GLU A 61 -3.90 12.40 -5.27
N LYS A 62 -3.12 13.21 -5.99
CA LYS A 62 -3.22 13.33 -7.45
C LYS A 62 -2.95 12.00 -8.13
N TRP A 63 -1.85 11.33 -7.78
CA TRP A 63 -1.54 10.01 -8.29
C TRP A 63 -2.69 9.02 -8.07
N LEU A 64 -3.27 8.98 -6.87
CA LEU A 64 -4.37 8.08 -6.53
C LEU A 64 -5.65 8.34 -7.34
N ASN A 65 -5.92 9.59 -7.71
CA ASN A 65 -7.09 9.96 -8.52
C ASN A 65 -6.86 9.79 -10.04
N GLU A 66 -5.60 9.89 -10.49
CA GLU A 66 -5.23 9.73 -11.90
C GLU A 66 -5.02 8.26 -12.28
N ASP A 67 -4.50 7.46 -11.34
CA ASP A 67 -4.21 6.05 -11.54
C ASP A 67 -5.52 5.24 -11.37
N ASP A 68 -6.11 4.80 -12.48
CA ASP A 68 -7.34 3.96 -12.55
C ASP A 68 -7.05 2.52 -12.09
N LEU A 69 -6.42 2.38 -10.92
CA LEU A 69 -6.11 1.08 -10.33
C LEU A 69 -7.41 0.38 -9.95
N PRO A 70 -7.56 -0.91 -10.31
CA PRO A 70 -8.72 -1.67 -9.89
C PRO A 70 -8.73 -1.82 -8.36
N PRO A 71 -9.92 -1.87 -7.73
CA PRO A 71 -10.05 -1.92 -6.28
C PRO A 71 -9.28 -3.07 -5.62
N GLU A 72 -9.17 -4.23 -6.26
CA GLU A 72 -8.41 -5.38 -5.74
C GLU A 72 -6.90 -5.08 -5.63
N LYS A 73 -6.39 -4.23 -6.53
CA LYS A 73 -4.98 -3.82 -6.55
C LYS A 73 -4.74 -2.71 -5.54
N LEU A 74 -5.68 -1.79 -5.35
CA LEU A 74 -5.65 -0.80 -4.26
C LEU A 74 -5.73 -1.46 -2.88
N ASP A 75 -6.55 -2.50 -2.73
CA ASP A 75 -6.60 -3.30 -1.51
C ASP A 75 -5.24 -3.96 -1.23
N SER A 76 -4.62 -4.55 -2.27
CA SER A 76 -3.26 -5.08 -2.18
C SER A 76 -2.24 -4.01 -1.78
N LEU A 77 -2.25 -2.83 -2.42
CA LEU A 77 -1.37 -1.71 -2.07
C LEU A 77 -1.51 -1.33 -0.59
N SER A 78 -2.74 -1.32 -0.07
CA SER A 78 -3.00 -0.98 1.33
C SER A 78 -2.30 -1.93 2.31
N GLU A 79 -2.20 -3.22 1.99
CA GLU A 79 -1.44 -4.20 2.78
C GLU A 79 0.05 -3.87 2.78
N PHE A 80 0.63 -3.59 1.61
CA PHE A 80 2.06 -3.23 1.50
C PHE A 80 2.38 -1.98 2.34
N LEU A 81 1.57 -0.93 2.23
CA LEU A 81 1.74 0.28 3.03
C LEU A 81 1.53 0.03 4.53
N TYR A 82 0.57 -0.82 4.90
CA TYR A 82 0.34 -1.16 6.31
C TYR A 82 1.57 -1.84 6.95
N TYR A 83 2.27 -2.70 6.21
CA TYR A 83 3.49 -3.37 6.68
C TYR A 83 4.73 -2.47 6.76
N GLU A 84 4.64 -1.24 6.27
CA GLU A 84 5.67 -0.21 6.46
C GLU A 84 5.46 0.59 7.76
N LEU A 85 4.29 0.49 8.38
CA LEU A 85 4.03 1.06 9.69
C LEU A 85 4.77 0.29 10.78
N GLY A 86 5.18 1.01 11.83
CA GLY A 86 5.90 0.46 12.98
C GLY A 86 7.41 0.30 12.78
N ILE A 87 7.94 0.60 11.59
CA ILE A 87 9.39 0.56 11.32
C ILE A 87 10.12 1.70 12.02
N SER A 88 9.64 2.94 11.86
CA SER A 88 10.18 4.12 12.54
C SER A 88 9.10 5.21 12.63
N GLU A 89 9.31 6.21 13.49
CA GLU A 89 8.38 7.32 13.62
C GLU A 89 8.30 8.16 12.34
N GLU A 90 9.44 8.39 11.67
CA GLU A 90 9.51 9.09 10.39
C GLU A 90 8.76 8.33 9.30
N ARG A 91 8.94 7.01 9.21
CA ARG A 91 8.22 6.17 8.24
C ARG A 91 6.73 6.20 8.51
N ASN A 92 6.33 6.17 9.78
CA ASN A 92 4.92 6.26 10.16
C ASN A 92 4.30 7.58 9.70
N LYS A 93 4.97 8.72 9.92
CA LYS A 93 4.50 10.04 9.48
C LYS A 93 4.34 10.13 7.96
N LEU A 94 5.21 9.48 7.19
CA LEU A 94 5.14 9.47 5.74
C LEU A 94 4.04 8.55 5.18
N ILE A 95 3.86 7.36 5.77
CA ILE A 95 3.00 6.31 5.20
C ILE A 95 1.57 6.37 5.74
N ALA A 96 1.37 6.72 7.01
CA ALA A 96 0.05 6.75 7.64
C ALA A 96 -0.96 7.63 6.89
N PRO A 97 -0.64 8.87 6.45
CA PRO A 97 -1.57 9.71 5.72
C PRO A 97 -1.94 9.12 4.35
N LYS A 98 -0.96 8.57 3.63
CA LYS A 98 -1.14 7.96 2.30
C LYS A 98 -2.01 6.71 2.37
N LEU A 99 -1.75 5.85 3.36
CA LEU A 99 -2.60 4.68 3.61
C LEU A 99 -4.03 5.08 3.98
N ASN A 100 -4.20 6.15 4.75
CA ASN A 100 -5.54 6.65 5.06
C ASN A 100 -6.28 7.12 3.80
N LEU A 101 -5.61 7.81 2.86
CA LEU A 101 -6.19 8.19 1.57
C LEU A 101 -6.62 6.97 0.75
N VAL A 102 -5.80 5.92 0.67
CA VAL A 102 -6.15 4.67 -0.04
C VAL A 102 -7.43 4.07 0.56
N TYR A 103 -7.54 4.00 1.89
CA TYR A 103 -8.75 3.49 2.54
C TYR A 103 -9.98 4.37 2.30
N GLN A 104 -9.83 5.69 2.32
CA GLN A 104 -10.92 6.61 1.98
C GLN A 104 -11.38 6.40 0.54
N TYR A 105 -10.45 6.32 -0.41
CA TYR A 105 -10.75 6.07 -1.82
C TYR A 105 -11.48 4.74 -2.04
N LEU A 106 -11.02 3.65 -1.43
CA LEU A 106 -11.69 2.34 -1.47
C LEU A 106 -13.11 2.39 -0.88
N SER A 107 -13.31 3.12 0.21
CA SER A 107 -14.61 3.30 0.85
C SER A 107 -15.56 4.12 -0.04
N ASP A 108 -15.10 5.26 -0.54
CA ASP A 108 -15.94 6.25 -1.20
C ASP A 108 -16.26 5.86 -2.65
N GLN A 109 -15.27 5.36 -3.39
CA GLN A 109 -15.44 5.03 -4.82
C GLN A 109 -15.96 3.60 -5.04
N HIS A 110 -15.51 2.65 -4.22
CA HIS A 110 -15.83 1.24 -4.43
C HIS A 110 -16.85 0.67 -3.44
N LYS A 111 -17.29 1.45 -2.44
CA LYS A 111 -18.18 1.02 -1.36
C LYS A 111 -17.65 -0.21 -0.61
N ILE A 112 -16.33 -0.42 -0.67
CA ILE A 112 -15.66 -1.52 0.00
C ILE A 112 -15.41 -1.09 1.44
N VAL A 113 -16.37 -1.38 2.31
CA VAL A 113 -16.21 -1.21 3.76
C VAL A 113 -15.70 -2.54 4.33
N HIS A 114 -14.40 -2.81 4.20
CA HIS A 114 -13.80 -3.92 4.93
C HIS A 114 -13.75 -3.57 6.42
N LEU A 115 -14.43 -4.37 7.26
CA LEU A 115 -14.37 -4.27 8.73
C LEU A 115 -12.93 -4.20 9.27
N VAL A 116 -11.99 -4.85 8.57
CA VAL A 116 -10.54 -4.82 8.84
C VAL A 116 -9.97 -3.41 8.63
N ASN A 117 -10.35 -2.71 7.55
CA ASN A 117 -9.88 -1.36 7.24
C ASN A 117 -10.36 -0.33 8.27
N LEU A 118 -11.57 -0.51 8.80
CA LEU A 118 -12.10 0.35 9.87
C LEU A 118 -11.33 0.17 11.20
N HIS A 119 -10.92 -1.06 11.51
CA HIS A 119 -10.06 -1.32 12.68
C HIS A 119 -8.65 -0.75 12.48
N ARG A 120 -8.06 -0.95 11.29
CA ARG A 120 -6.74 -0.42 10.94
C ARG A 120 -6.71 1.11 10.88
N GLN A 121 -7.77 1.77 10.40
CA GLN A 121 -7.89 3.24 10.45
C GLN A 121 -7.82 3.77 11.89
N LYS A 122 -8.45 3.09 12.85
CA LYS A 122 -8.34 3.47 14.28
C LYS A 122 -6.91 3.35 14.81
N THR A 123 -6.16 2.35 14.35
CA THR A 123 -4.73 2.20 14.68
C THR A 123 -3.90 3.28 14.02
N ILE A 124 -4.18 3.63 12.76
CA ILE A 124 -3.45 4.66 12.00
C ILE A 124 -3.62 6.05 12.61
N GLN A 125 -4.80 6.37 13.17
CA GLN A 125 -5.02 7.64 13.86
C GLN A 125 -4.06 7.90 15.03
N GLN A 126 -3.44 6.87 15.59
CA GLN A 126 -2.43 7.03 16.65
C GLN A 126 -1.12 7.65 16.14
N TYR A 127 -0.85 7.54 14.84
CA TYR A 127 0.35 8.08 14.18
C TYR A 127 0.13 9.44 13.50
N LEU A 128 -1.12 9.89 13.38
CA LEU A 128 -1.50 11.16 12.74
C LEU A 128 -1.68 12.31 13.75
N ARG A 129 -1.24 12.12 15.00
CA ARG A 129 -1.32 13.13 16.06
C ARG A 129 -0.12 14.06 16.07
#